data_AF-A0A6V7JZE4-F1
#
_entry.id   AF-A0A6V7JZE4-F1
#
_cell.length_a   1.000
_cell.length_b   1.000
_cell.length_c   1.000
_cell.angle_alpha   90.00
_cell.angle_beta   90.00
_cell.angle_gamma   90.00
#
_symmetry.space_group_name_H-M   'P 1'
#
loop_
_entity.id
_entity.type
_entity.pdbx_description
1 polymer ?
#
loop_
_entity_poly.entity_id
_entity_poly.type
_entity_poly.pdbx_seq_one_letter_code
_entity_poly.pdbx_strand_id
1 'polypeptide(L)' 'AAIKYLFPSGLFEPKARPIMDDPRKLFPPKKAAEFDETGRPFHSLFYTNSPSYYQALY' A
#
# COMPACT_ATOMS: atom_id res chain seq x y z
N ALA A 1 20.41 -0.55 14.44
CA ALA A 1 21.07 -0.95 15.71
C ALA A 1 20.32 -0.44 16.94
N ALA A 2 19.96 0.85 17.03
CA ALA A 2 19.29 1.44 18.19
C ALA A 2 18.00 0.72 18.64
N ILE A 3 17.08 0.43 17.72
CA ILE A 3 15.78 -0.22 18.04
C ILE A 3 15.96 -1.59 18.68
N LYS A 4 16.93 -2.39 18.21
CA LYS A 4 17.20 -3.74 18.73
C LYS A 4 17.76 -3.71 20.16
N TYR A 5 18.49 -2.65 20.50
CA TYR A 5 19.02 -2.46 21.84
C TYR A 5 17.95 -1.95 22.80
N LEU A 6 17.13 -0.99 22.36
CA LEU A 6 16.04 -0.43 23.17
C LEU A 6 14.88 -1.42 23.38
N PHE A 7 14.56 -2.22 22.36
CA PHE A 7 13.47 -3.19 22.35
C PHE A 7 13.99 -4.57 21.94
N PRO A 8 14.66 -5.30 22.86
CA PRO A 8 15.18 -6.62 22.56
C PRO A 8 14.02 -7.63 22.42
N SER A 9 13.87 -8.22 21.23
CA SER A 9 12.89 -9.28 20.96
C SER A 9 13.57 -10.63 20.76
N GLY A 10 13.10 -11.67 21.46
CA GLY A 10 13.56 -13.07 21.31
C GLY A 10 12.85 -13.86 20.22
N LEU A 11 12.04 -13.22 19.38
CA LEU A 11 11.25 -13.88 18.35
C LEU A 11 12.15 -14.42 17.22
N PHE A 12 11.93 -15.69 16.84
CA PHE A 12 12.62 -16.33 15.72
C PHE A 12 12.30 -15.62 14.39
N GLU A 13 11.01 -15.35 14.15
CA GLU A 13 10.52 -14.66 12.95
C GLU A 13 10.93 -13.18 12.93
N PRO A 14 11.73 -12.72 11.94
CA PRO A 14 12.21 -11.34 11.87
C PRO A 14 11.09 -10.31 11.65
N LYS A 15 10.03 -10.67 10.93
CA LYS A 15 8.90 -9.78 10.63
C LYS A 15 8.03 -9.47 11.85
N ALA A 16 8.09 -10.30 12.87
CA ALA A 16 7.34 -10.13 14.12
C ALA A 16 8.09 -9.24 15.13
N ARG A 17 9.34 -8.85 14.83
CA ARG A 17 10.15 -8.00 15.71
C ARG A 17 9.72 -6.53 15.60
N PRO A 18 10.05 -5.70 16.61
CA PRO A 18 9.83 -4.26 16.52
C PRO A 18 10.58 -3.64 15.33
N ILE A 19 9.86 -2.93 14.46
CA ILE A 19 10.41 -2.25 13.27
C ILE A 19 9.95 -0.79 13.32
N MET A 20 10.87 0.13 13.02
CA MET A 20 10.58 1.54 12.75
C MET A 20 11.27 1.90 11.43
N ASP A 21 10.48 2.00 10.36
CA ASP A 21 10.91 2.34 9.00
C ASP A 21 9.90 3.32 8.39
N ASP A 22 10.15 3.77 7.16
CA ASP A 22 9.27 4.69 6.45
C ASP A 22 7.85 4.10 6.29
N PRO A 23 6.78 4.90 6.54
CA PRO A 23 5.39 4.44 6.45
C PRO A 23 5.04 3.85 5.08
N ARG A 24 5.68 4.28 3.99
CA ARG A 24 5.42 3.75 2.64
C ARG A 24 5.87 2.31 2.46
N LYS A 25 6.82 1.84 3.28
CA LYS A 25 7.27 0.44 3.27
C LYS A 25 6.47 -0.42 4.24
N LEU A 26 5.95 0.17 5.31
CA LEU A 26 5.17 -0.52 6.33
C LEU A 26 3.74 -0.78 5.87
N PHE A 27 3.11 0.20 5.21
CA PHE A 27 1.74 0.09 4.75
C PHE A 27 1.68 -0.30 3.27
N PRO A 28 0.81 -1.24 2.88
CA PRO A 28 0.61 -1.55 1.48
C PRO A 28 0.08 -0.30 0.74
N PRO A 29 0.46 -0.10 -0.53
CA PRO A 29 -0.04 1.01 -1.32
C PRO A 29 -1.56 0.87 -1.49
N LYS A 30 -2.29 1.89 -1.09
CA LYS A 30 -3.74 1.97 -1.30
C LYS A 30 -4.02 2.71 -2.59
N LYS A 31 -4.99 2.19 -3.35
CA LYS A 31 -5.52 2.90 -4.51
C LYS A 31 -6.17 4.20 -4.04
N ALA A 32 -5.87 5.31 -4.70
CA ALA A 32 -6.55 6.57 -4.45
C ALA A 32 -8.02 6.48 -4.92
N ALA A 33 -8.86 7.42 -4.48
CA ALA A 33 -10.20 7.54 -5.01
C ALA A 33 -10.14 7.72 -6.54
N GLU A 34 -10.90 6.90 -7.27
CA GLU A 34 -10.96 6.92 -8.73
C GLU A 34 -12.08 7.82 -9.28
N PHE A 35 -12.77 8.50 -8.37
CA PHE A 35 -13.88 9.38 -8.67
C PHE A 35 -13.76 10.68 -7.88
N ASP A 36 -14.35 11.73 -8.43
CA ASP A 36 -14.41 13.04 -7.82
C ASP A 36 -15.53 13.16 -6.78
N GLU A 37 -15.62 14.27 -6.05
CA GLU A 37 -16.67 14.50 -5.04
C GLU A 37 -18.10 14.40 -5.61
N THR A 38 -18.25 14.66 -6.90
CA THR A 38 -19.52 14.52 -7.65
C THR A 38 -19.84 13.08 -8.07
N GLY A 39 -18.92 12.14 -7.83
CA GLY A 39 -19.03 10.74 -8.25
C GLY A 39 -18.60 10.47 -9.69
N ARG A 40 -18.10 11.48 -10.42
CA ARG A 40 -17.58 11.31 -11.79
C ARG A 40 -16.25 10.53 -11.78
N PRO A 41 -16.14 9.38 -12.46
CA PRO A 41 -14.88 8.64 -12.55
C PRO A 41 -13.83 9.37 -13.39
N PHE A 42 -12.55 9.22 -13.03
CA PHE A 42 -11.44 9.81 -13.77
C PHE A 42 -11.06 9.01 -15.03
N HIS A 43 -11.29 7.70 -15.03
CA HIS A 43 -10.90 6.80 -16.11
C HIS A 43 -12.13 6.33 -16.90
N SER A 44 -12.08 6.35 -18.24
CA SER A 44 -13.19 5.88 -19.09
C SER A 44 -13.52 4.40 -18.86
N LEU A 45 -12.47 3.58 -18.68
CA LEU A 45 -12.57 2.16 -18.32
C LEU A 45 -12.88 1.89 -16.83
N PHE A 46 -13.30 2.89 -16.05
CA PHE A 46 -13.63 2.69 -14.63
C PHE A 46 -14.68 1.57 -14.42
N TYR A 47 -15.66 1.49 -15.32
CA TYR A 47 -16.74 0.50 -15.25
C TYR A 47 -16.35 -0.92 -15.67
N THR A 48 -15.09 -1.16 -16.09
CA THR A 48 -14.61 -2.51 -16.43
C THR A 48 -14.00 -3.26 -15.24
N ASN A 49 -14.11 -2.72 -14.02
CA ASN A 49 -13.51 -3.19 -12.75
C ASN A 49 -11.97 -3.17 -12.69
N SER A 50 -11.27 -3.30 -13.81
CA SER A 50 -9.81 -3.30 -13.88
C SER A 50 -9.28 -2.28 -14.92
N PRO A 51 -9.49 -0.96 -14.70
CA PRO A 51 -9.12 0.08 -15.67
C PRO A 51 -7.65 0.02 -16.09
N SER A 52 -6.72 -0.13 -15.13
CA SER A 52 -5.28 -0.20 -15.42
C SER A 52 -4.86 -1.42 -16.23
N TYR A 53 -5.58 -2.54 -16.07
CA TYR A 53 -5.28 -3.77 -16.82
C TYR A 53 -5.70 -3.62 -18.28
N TYR A 54 -6.94 -3.19 -18.54
CA TYR A 54 -7.41 -2.99 -19.91
C TYR A 54 -6.73 -1.82 -20.62
N GLN A 55 -6.32 -0.79 -19.88
CA GLN A 55 -5.49 0.29 -20.42
C GLN A 55 -4.12 -0.23 -20.93
N ALA A 56 -3.54 -1.25 -20.28
CA ALA A 56 -2.27 -1.82 -20.72
C ALA A 56 -2.41 -2.80 -21.89
N LEU A 57 -3.62 -3.31 -22.15
CA LEU A 57 -3.92 -4.21 -23.27
C LEU A 57 -4.23 -3.48 -24.58
N TYR A 58 -4.66 -2.22 -24.47
CA TYR A 58 -4.98 -1.34 -25.59
C TYR A 58 -3.71 -0.69 -26.16
#